data_AF-A0A1H6F5G7-F1
#
_entry.id   AF-A0A1H6F5G7-F1
#
_cell.length_a   1.000
_cell.length_b   1.000
_cell.length_c   1.000
_cell.angle_alpha   90.00
_cell.angle_beta   90.00
_cell.angle_gamma   90.00
#
_symmetry.space_group_name_H-M   'P 1'
#
loop_
_entity.id
_entity.type
_entity.pdbx_description
1 polymer ?
#
loop_
_entity_poly.entity_id
_entity_poly.type
_entity_poly.pdbx_seq_one_letter_code
_entity_poly.pdbx_strand_id
1 'polypeptide(L)'
;MKNTQPLLMILFTWFLSCQVSAADLNVENAWVRSAPPNAPALAAFMTLQNTSNNDLKLLSADVKGYAQVELHRTIAADGMMKMVKQNFIPIPAKTELQLKPGSWHIMLIQPQKVPAVAESVSLKLSFDNGTQLDVIAVVKSGKMQHKGNMKHAHDQ
;
A
#
# COMPACT_ATOMS: atom_id res chain seq x y z
N MET A 1 66.49 20.21 -27.18
CA MET A 1 65.15 20.30 -27.81
C MET A 1 64.29 19.23 -27.16
N LYS A 2 63.38 19.59 -26.26
CA LYS A 2 62.60 18.63 -25.45
C LYS A 2 61.15 18.69 -25.91
N ASN A 3 60.71 17.62 -26.57
CA ASN A 3 59.39 17.44 -27.13
C ASN A 3 58.49 16.85 -26.03
N THR A 4 57.40 17.52 -25.66
CA THR A 4 56.48 17.04 -24.62
C THR A 4 55.08 17.02 -25.21
N GLN A 5 54.56 15.83 -25.51
CA GLN A 5 53.16 15.63 -25.85
C GLN A 5 52.37 15.34 -24.56
N PRO A 6 51.18 15.93 -24.36
CA PRO A 6 50.34 15.60 -23.22
C PRO A 6 49.53 14.31 -23.51
N LEU A 7 49.66 13.36 -22.60
CA LEU A 7 48.92 12.11 -22.55
C LEU A 7 47.45 12.40 -22.17
N LEU A 8 46.52 12.21 -23.11
CA LEU A 8 45.08 12.35 -22.90
C LEU A 8 44.55 11.08 -22.20
N MET A 9 44.32 11.14 -20.88
CA MET A 9 43.61 10.09 -20.14
C MET A 9 42.10 10.26 -20.28
N ILE A 10 41.46 9.43 -21.11
CA ILE A 10 40.00 9.30 -21.17
C ILE A 10 39.56 8.38 -20.04
N LEU A 11 39.01 8.97 -18.97
CA LEU A 11 38.39 8.24 -17.87
C LEU A 11 37.01 7.75 -18.33
N PHE A 12 36.92 6.48 -18.73
CA PHE A 12 35.66 5.85 -19.15
C PHE A 12 34.88 5.48 -17.88
N THR A 13 34.08 6.41 -17.36
CA THR A 13 33.23 6.17 -16.19
C THR A 13 32.13 5.19 -16.57
N TRP A 14 32.26 3.93 -16.15
CA TRP A 14 31.21 2.92 -16.31
C TRP A 14 30.04 3.27 -15.39
N PHE A 15 29.02 3.88 -15.97
CA PHE A 15 27.75 4.13 -15.29
C PHE A 15 27.01 2.79 -15.20
N LEU A 16 27.09 2.14 -14.03
CA LEU A 16 26.39 0.89 -13.78
C LEU A 16 24.92 1.20 -13.49
N SER A 17 24.10 1.23 -14.55
CA SER A 17 22.65 1.39 -14.41
C SER A 17 22.04 0.14 -13.78
N CYS A 18 21.67 0.24 -12.50
CA CYS A 18 20.84 -0.77 -11.84
C CYS A 18 19.40 -0.65 -12.37
N GLN A 19 19.01 -1.52 -13.28
CA GLN A 19 17.64 -1.62 -13.80
C GLN A 19 16.76 -2.26 -12.72
N VAL A 20 15.93 -1.46 -12.03
CA VAL A 20 14.85 -1.99 -11.19
C VAL A 20 13.72 -2.43 -12.13
N SER A 21 13.43 -3.73 -12.16
CA SER A 21 12.36 -4.30 -12.98
C SER A 21 11.06 -4.37 -12.18
N ALA A 22 9.90 -4.30 -12.85
CA ALA A 22 8.61 -4.61 -12.24
C ALA A 22 8.56 -6.04 -11.64
N ALA A 23 9.49 -6.92 -12.02
CA ALA A 23 9.68 -8.25 -11.42
C ALA A 23 9.99 -8.23 -9.91
N ASP A 24 10.46 -7.10 -9.38
CA ASP A 24 10.93 -7.03 -7.99
C ASP A 24 9.85 -6.58 -6.98
N LEU A 25 8.61 -6.40 -7.44
CA LEU A 25 7.49 -5.95 -6.62
C LEU A 25 6.27 -6.83 -6.88
N ASN A 26 5.83 -7.51 -5.83
CA ASN A 26 4.70 -8.45 -5.88
C ASN A 26 3.58 -8.01 -4.93
N VAL A 27 2.33 -8.28 -5.33
CA VAL A 27 1.14 -7.98 -4.53
C VAL A 27 0.33 -9.26 -4.36
N GLU A 28 0.10 -9.63 -3.10
CA GLU A 28 -0.59 -10.87 -2.77
C GLU A 28 -1.78 -10.63 -1.84
N ASN A 29 -2.66 -11.63 -1.79
CA ASN A 29 -3.74 -11.69 -0.81
C ASN A 29 -4.62 -10.44 -0.76
N ALA A 30 -4.81 -9.76 -1.90
CA ALA A 30 -5.61 -8.55 -1.96
C ALA A 30 -7.09 -8.84 -1.67
N TRP A 31 -7.69 -8.05 -0.78
CA TRP A 31 -9.11 -8.15 -0.45
C TRP A 31 -9.68 -6.82 0.03
N VAL A 32 -10.99 -6.66 -0.13
CA VAL A 32 -11.75 -5.51 0.38
C VAL A 32 -12.64 -6.00 1.51
N ARG A 33 -12.68 -5.27 2.62
CA ARG A 33 -13.61 -5.58 3.71
C ARG A 33 -15.03 -5.21 3.31
N SER A 34 -15.96 -6.15 3.43
CA SER A 34 -17.38 -5.88 3.19
C SER A 34 -17.91 -4.77 4.11
N ALA A 35 -18.89 -4.05 3.59
CA ALA A 35 -19.55 -2.95 4.30
C ALA A 35 -21.05 -2.93 3.97
N PRO A 36 -21.90 -2.29 4.80
CA PRO A 36 -23.31 -2.09 4.48
C PRO A 36 -23.52 -1.31 3.17
N PRO A 37 -24.67 -1.45 2.48
CA PRO A 37 -24.92 -0.81 1.18
C PRO A 37 -24.73 0.72 1.14
N ASN A 38 -24.91 1.41 2.27
CA ASN A 38 -24.78 2.87 2.40
C ASN A 38 -23.47 3.30 3.06
N ALA A 39 -22.47 2.41 3.13
CA ALA A 39 -21.20 2.74 3.76
C ALA A 39 -20.49 3.87 3.01
N PRO A 40 -20.04 4.93 3.72
CA PRO A 40 -19.37 6.06 3.07
C PRO A 40 -17.96 5.71 2.58
N ALA A 41 -17.37 4.62 3.07
CA ALA A 41 -16.07 4.14 2.64
C ALA A 41 -15.89 2.63 2.91
N LEU A 42 -14.96 2.02 2.19
CA LEU A 42 -14.44 0.67 2.39
C LEU A 42 -12.94 0.71 2.62
N ALA A 43 -12.38 -0.38 3.15
CA ALA A 43 -10.93 -0.54 3.29
C ALA A 43 -10.45 -1.75 2.49
N ALA A 44 -9.41 -1.53 1.69
CA ALA A 44 -8.68 -2.57 0.98
C ALA A 44 -7.36 -2.90 1.69
N PHE A 45 -7.03 -4.19 1.64
CA PHE A 45 -5.93 -4.84 2.34
C PHE A 45 -5.21 -5.77 1.38
N MET A 46 -3.91 -5.94 1.56
CA MET A 46 -3.05 -6.76 0.70
C MET A 46 -1.68 -6.93 1.35
N THR A 47 -0.87 -7.79 0.76
CA THR A 47 0.54 -7.93 1.10
C THR A 47 1.37 -7.35 -0.05
N LEU A 48 2.29 -6.43 0.27
CA LEU A 48 3.24 -5.85 -0.68
C LEU A 48 4.62 -6.46 -0.39
N GLN A 49 5.22 -7.12 -1.37
CA GLN A 49 6.56 -7.70 -1.26
C GLN A 49 7.52 -6.94 -2.17
N ASN A 50 8.53 -6.31 -1.58
CA ASN A 50 9.62 -5.67 -2.30
C ASN A 50 10.86 -6.57 -2.23
N THR A 51 11.15 -7.26 -3.33
CA THR A 51 12.34 -8.12 -3.47
C THR A 51 13.53 -7.38 -4.06
N SER A 52 13.41 -6.07 -4.36
CA SER A 52 14.50 -5.24 -4.85
C SER A 52 15.50 -4.88 -3.76
N ASN A 53 16.63 -4.27 -4.14
CA ASN A 53 17.62 -3.72 -3.22
C ASN A 53 17.34 -2.26 -2.82
N ASN A 54 16.24 -1.67 -3.30
CA ASN A 54 15.90 -0.27 -3.07
C ASN A 54 14.60 -0.16 -2.27
N ASP A 55 14.51 0.84 -1.41
CA ASP A 55 13.25 1.19 -0.78
C ASP A 55 12.27 1.69 -1.84
N LEU A 56 11.00 1.29 -1.71
CA LEU A 56 9.91 1.71 -2.59
C LEU A 56 8.84 2.42 -1.79
N LYS A 57 8.02 3.20 -2.47
CA LYS A 57 6.84 3.85 -1.90
C LYS A 57 5.63 3.59 -2.79
N LEU A 58 4.54 3.13 -2.19
CA LEU A 58 3.23 3.21 -2.83
C LEU A 58 2.74 4.66 -2.70
N LEU A 59 2.62 5.36 -3.82
CA LEU A 59 2.25 6.77 -3.87
C LEU A 59 0.74 6.98 -3.97
N SER A 60 0.05 6.13 -4.73
CA SER A 60 -1.39 6.22 -4.91
C SER A 60 -1.99 4.88 -5.30
N ALA A 61 -3.32 4.82 -5.16
CA ALA A 61 -4.14 3.77 -5.74
C ALA A 61 -5.35 4.42 -6.43
N ASP A 62 -5.79 3.83 -7.53
CA ASP A 62 -6.93 4.31 -8.31
C ASP A 62 -7.94 3.17 -8.48
N VAL A 63 -9.23 3.49 -8.31
CA VAL A 63 -10.33 2.53 -8.43
C VAL A 63 -11.52 3.21 -9.09
N LYS A 64 -12.04 2.62 -10.17
CA LYS A 64 -13.23 3.14 -10.83
C LYS A 64 -14.46 3.03 -9.92
N GLY A 65 -15.30 4.06 -9.92
CA GLY A 65 -16.56 4.07 -9.17
C GLY A 65 -16.42 4.50 -7.71
N TYR A 66 -15.30 5.12 -7.33
CA TYR A 66 -15.08 5.76 -6.04
C TYR A 66 -14.71 7.23 -6.27
N ALA A 67 -15.19 8.13 -5.43
CA ALA A 67 -14.85 9.55 -5.57
C ALA A 67 -13.41 9.85 -5.18
N GLN A 68 -12.88 9.09 -4.22
CA GLN A 68 -11.50 9.26 -3.76
C GLN A 68 -10.92 7.94 -3.24
N VAL A 69 -9.61 7.80 -3.41
CA VAL A 69 -8.83 6.70 -2.84
C VAL A 69 -7.68 7.31 -2.04
N GLU A 70 -7.47 6.83 -0.81
CA GLU A 70 -6.48 7.37 0.10
C GLU A 70 -5.63 6.26 0.74
N LEU A 71 -4.37 6.57 1.03
CA LEU A 71 -3.46 5.70 1.77
C LEU A 71 -3.52 6.06 3.25
N HIS A 72 -3.73 5.09 4.14
CA HIS A 72 -3.95 5.36 5.57
C HIS A 72 -3.07 4.48 6.44
N ARG A 73 -2.68 5.03 7.60
CA ARG A 73 -2.09 4.30 8.71
C ARG A 73 -3.02 4.38 9.91
N THR A 74 -3.36 3.24 10.50
CA THR A 74 -3.96 3.24 11.84
C THR A 74 -2.89 3.46 12.89
N ILE A 75 -3.07 4.46 13.75
CA ILE A 75 -2.21 4.75 14.89
C ILE A 75 -3.01 4.74 16.19
N ALA A 76 -2.37 4.37 17.29
CA ALA A 76 -2.93 4.58 18.62
C ALA A 76 -2.57 6.00 19.09
N ALA A 77 -3.58 6.80 19.42
CA ALA A 77 -3.41 8.14 19.99
C ALA A 77 -4.48 8.34 21.06
N ASP A 78 -4.05 8.71 22.27
CA ASP A 78 -4.95 9.00 23.41
C ASP A 78 -5.85 7.82 23.80
N GLY A 79 -5.33 6.59 23.71
CA GLY A 79 -6.10 5.37 23.98
C GLY A 79 -7.11 4.99 22.88
N MET A 80 -7.16 5.76 21.78
CA MET A 80 -8.05 5.52 20.65
C MET A 80 -7.28 5.17 19.39
N MET A 81 -7.85 4.29 18.56
CA MET A 81 -7.31 4.00 17.23
C MET A 81 -7.82 5.05 16.24
N LYS A 82 -6.89 5.78 15.61
CA LYS A 82 -7.19 6.79 14.58
C LYS A 82 -6.66 6.32 13.23
N MET A 83 -7.44 6.47 12.17
CA MET A 83 -7.01 6.26 10.79
C MET A 83 -6.51 7.61 10.26
N VAL A 84 -5.23 7.67 9.90
CA VAL A 84 -4.58 8.91 9.48
C VAL A 84 -4.11 8.75 8.04
N LYS A 85 -4.59 9.64 7.17
CA LYS A 85 -4.14 9.74 5.78
C LYS A 85 -2.64 9.96 5.72
N GLN A 86 -2.00 9.29 4.77
CA GLN A 86 -0.57 9.36 4.49
C GLN A 86 -0.36 9.73 3.02
N ASN A 87 0.74 10.41 2.74
CA ASN A 87 1.12 10.76 1.37
C ASN A 87 1.65 9.56 0.58
N PHE A 88 2.18 8.56 1.29
CA PHE A 88 2.67 7.31 0.71
C PHE A 88 2.71 6.20 1.76
N ILE A 89 2.85 4.95 1.32
CA ILE A 89 3.16 3.79 2.17
C ILE A 89 4.59 3.34 1.88
N PRO A 90 5.52 3.37 2.85
CA PRO A 90 6.90 2.93 2.65
C PRO A 90 6.99 1.40 2.61
N ILE A 91 7.74 0.86 1.66
CA ILE A 91 7.97 -0.57 1.46
C ILE A 91 9.49 -0.78 1.38
N PRO A 92 10.17 -0.99 2.53
CA PRO A 92 11.62 -1.11 2.56
C PRO A 92 12.15 -2.24 1.67
N ALA A 93 13.39 -2.10 1.19
CA ALA A 93 14.07 -3.12 0.40
C ALA A 93 14.07 -4.49 1.10
N LYS A 94 13.88 -5.58 0.33
CA LYS A 94 13.88 -6.96 0.83
C LYS A 94 12.88 -7.22 1.96
N THR A 95 11.75 -6.51 1.99
CA THR A 95 10.71 -6.70 3.01
C THR A 95 9.35 -7.05 2.43
N GLU A 96 8.55 -7.65 3.29
CA GLU A 96 7.10 -7.76 3.12
C GLU A 96 6.40 -6.75 4.03
N LEU A 97 5.46 -5.99 3.47
CA LEU A 97 4.57 -5.12 4.21
C LEU A 97 3.12 -5.57 4.08
N GLN A 98 2.49 -5.85 5.22
CA GLN A 98 1.08 -6.21 5.29
C GLN A 98 0.19 -4.99 5.54
N LEU A 99 -0.65 -4.68 4.56
CA LEU A 99 -1.80 -3.81 4.73
C LEU A 99 -2.93 -4.65 5.33
N LYS A 100 -3.23 -4.45 6.61
CA LYS A 100 -4.18 -5.25 7.39
C LYS A 100 -4.95 -4.38 8.39
N PRO A 101 -6.11 -4.85 8.90
CA PRO A 101 -6.87 -4.12 9.90
C PRO A 101 -6.01 -3.68 11.09
N GLY A 102 -6.11 -2.40 11.47
CA GLY A 102 -5.30 -1.81 12.55
C GLY A 102 -3.85 -1.47 12.16
N SER A 103 -3.50 -1.54 10.87
CA SER A 103 -2.16 -1.24 10.33
C SER A 103 -2.31 -0.27 9.14
N TRP A 104 -1.49 -0.45 8.10
CA TRP A 104 -1.65 0.19 6.80
C TRP A 104 -2.90 -0.34 6.08
N HIS A 105 -3.57 0.53 5.32
CA HIS A 105 -4.69 0.17 4.47
C HIS A 105 -4.96 1.24 3.41
N ILE A 106 -5.68 0.86 2.36
CA ILE A 106 -6.14 1.78 1.32
C ILE A 106 -7.64 2.04 1.57
N MET A 107 -8.01 3.29 1.79
CA MET A 107 -9.39 3.73 1.96
C MET A 107 -10.01 4.02 0.60
N LEU A 108 -11.16 3.40 0.33
CA LEU A 108 -11.97 3.60 -0.87
C LEU A 108 -13.21 4.42 -0.48
N ILE A 109 -13.27 5.69 -0.87
CA ILE A 109 -14.20 6.67 -0.32
C ILE A 109 -15.30 7.00 -1.34
N GLN A 110 -16.53 7.14 -0.83
CA GLN A 110 -17.74 7.43 -1.60
C GLN A 110 -17.91 6.49 -2.80
N PRO A 111 -18.10 5.18 -2.56
CA PRO A 111 -18.45 4.25 -3.61
C PRO A 111 -19.75 4.66 -4.30
N GLN A 112 -19.79 4.60 -5.63
CA GLN A 112 -21.05 4.69 -6.40
C GLN A 112 -21.99 3.53 -6.06
N LYS A 113 -21.42 2.36 -5.80
CA LYS A 113 -22.10 1.17 -5.30
C LYS A 113 -21.15 0.39 -4.40
N VAL A 114 -21.61 0.04 -3.20
CA VAL A 114 -20.86 -0.87 -2.31
C VAL A 114 -20.88 -2.28 -2.91
N PRO A 115 -19.71 -2.89 -3.18
CA PRO A 115 -19.64 -4.22 -3.77
C PRO A 115 -20.07 -5.30 -2.77
N ALA A 116 -20.75 -6.34 -3.26
CA ALA A 116 -21.19 -7.46 -2.45
C ALA A 116 -20.03 -8.41 -2.12
N VAL A 117 -20.21 -9.27 -1.11
CA VAL A 117 -19.24 -10.32 -0.78
C VAL A 117 -18.99 -11.21 -1.99
N ALA A 118 -17.74 -11.64 -2.19
CA ALA A 118 -17.23 -12.39 -3.34
C ALA A 118 -17.20 -11.61 -4.67
N GLU A 119 -17.71 -10.39 -4.75
CA GLU A 119 -17.40 -9.50 -5.89
C GLU A 119 -15.94 -9.03 -5.84
N SER A 120 -15.45 -8.53 -6.96
CA SER A 120 -14.07 -8.08 -7.12
C SER A 120 -13.99 -6.58 -7.35
N VAL A 121 -12.96 -5.96 -6.78
CA VAL A 121 -12.59 -4.55 -7.01
C VAL A 121 -11.21 -4.53 -7.68
N SER A 122 -11.10 -3.83 -8.82
CA SER A 122 -9.81 -3.67 -9.51
C SER A 122 -9.15 -2.37 -9.06
N LEU A 123 -7.95 -2.47 -8.50
CA LEU A 123 -7.13 -1.35 -8.04
C LEU A 123 -5.92 -1.20 -8.95
N LYS A 124 -5.62 0.02 -9.38
CA LYS A 124 -4.35 0.35 -10.01
C LYS A 124 -3.46 1.02 -8.98
N LEU A 125 -2.34 0.39 -8.64
CA LEU A 125 -1.36 0.89 -7.68
C LEU A 125 -0.22 1.58 -8.42
N SER A 126 0.21 2.76 -7.95
CA SER A 126 1.32 3.52 -8.53
C SER A 126 2.46 3.71 -7.52
N PHE A 127 3.68 3.34 -7.92
CA PHE A 127 4.87 3.36 -7.09
C PHE A 127 5.85 4.45 -7.51
N ASP A 128 6.74 4.86 -6.61
CA ASP A 128 7.70 5.96 -6.82
C ASP A 128 8.79 5.68 -7.85
N ASN A 129 9.05 4.40 -8.15
CA ASN A 129 9.93 3.99 -9.26
C ASN A 129 9.24 4.02 -10.64
N GLY A 130 7.98 4.49 -10.72
CA GLY A 130 7.20 4.54 -11.96
C GLY A 130 6.44 3.26 -12.29
N THR A 131 6.60 2.19 -11.51
CA THR A 131 5.85 0.95 -11.69
C THR A 131 4.37 1.18 -11.40
N GLN A 132 3.52 0.57 -12.23
CA GLN A 132 2.08 0.46 -12.01
C GLN A 132 1.66 -1.00 -12.00
N LEU A 133 0.81 -1.38 -11.04
CA LEU A 133 0.28 -2.75 -10.92
C LEU A 133 -1.25 -2.72 -10.84
N ASP A 134 -1.91 -3.50 -11.70
CA ASP A 134 -3.34 -3.77 -11.59
C ASP A 134 -3.56 -4.97 -10.66
N VAL A 135 -4.36 -4.77 -9.61
CA VAL A 135 -4.59 -5.71 -8.52
C VAL A 135 -6.08 -5.98 -8.37
N ILE A 136 -6.47 -7.24 -8.40
CA ILE A 136 -7.85 -7.66 -8.16
C ILE A 136 -8.01 -8.04 -6.69
N ALA A 137 -8.85 -7.30 -5.98
CA ALA A 137 -9.17 -7.55 -4.58
C ALA A 137 -10.60 -8.09 -4.44
N VAL A 138 -10.74 -9.29 -3.86
CA VAL A 138 -12.05 -9.90 -3.62
C VAL A 138 -12.67 -9.35 -2.32
N VAL A 139 -13.95 -9.03 -2.33
CA VAL A 139 -14.68 -8.57 -1.14
C VAL A 139 -14.92 -9.74 -0.19
N LYS A 140 -14.49 -9.60 1.06
CA LYS A 140 -14.63 -10.63 2.11
C LYS A 140 -15.27 -10.05 3.37
N SER A 141 -16.02 -10.88 4.07
CA SER A 141 -16.55 -10.56 5.39
C SER A 141 -15.41 -10.34 6.38
N GLY A 142 -15.21 -9.10 6.82
CA GLY A 142 -14.24 -8.81 7.87
C GLY A 142 -14.76 -9.32 9.21
N LYS A 143 -14.03 -10.21 9.89
CA LYS A 143 -14.33 -10.55 11.29
C LYS A 143 -14.24 -9.27 12.12
N MET A 144 -15.37 -8.77 12.62
CA MET A 144 -15.36 -7.77 13.69
C MET A 144 -14.74 -8.43 14.93
N GLN A 145 -13.53 -8.07 15.30
CA GLN A 145 -13.06 -8.33 16.66
C GLN A 145 -13.79 -7.34 17.58
N HIS A 146 -15.02 -7.69 17.94
CA HIS A 146 -15.70 -7.06 19.07
C HIS A 146 -15.07 -7.67 20.33
N LYS A 147 -13.94 -7.11 20.77
CA LYS A 147 -13.39 -7.44 22.10
C LYS A 147 -14.17 -6.61 23.14
N GLY A 148 -15.47 -6.89 23.25
CA GLY A 148 -16.32 -6.37 24.30
C GLY A 148 -16.03 -7.13 25.58
N ASN A 149 -15.05 -6.68 26.35
CA ASN A 149 -14.82 -7.15 27.71
C ASN A 149 -15.31 -6.08 28.70
N MET A 150 -16.62 -5.79 28.67
CA MET A 150 -17.26 -5.05 29.75
C MET A 150 -17.68 -6.04 30.84
N LYS A 151 -16.75 -6.31 31.76
CA LYS A 151 -17.10 -6.83 33.08
C LYS A 151 -17.66 -5.65 33.89
N HIS A 152 -18.97 -5.47 33.91
CA HIS A 152 -19.62 -4.71 34.97
C HIS A 152 -19.88 -5.68 36.13
N ALA A 153 -18.95 -5.73 37.08
CA ALA A 153 -19.23 -6.24 38.41
C ALA A 153 -19.87 -5.08 39.18
N HIS A 154 -21.15 -5.22 39.52
CA HIS A 154 -21.75 -4.45 40.59
C HIS A 154 -21.82 -5.39 41.79
N ASP A 155 -20.96 -5.16 42.77
CA ASP A 155 -21.14 -5.67 44.12
C ASP A 155 -22.39 -5.00 44.71
N GLN A 156 -23.27 -5.83 45.28
CA GLN A 156 -24.07 -5.56 46.47
C GLN A 156 -24.23 -6.86 47.24
#